data_AF-A0A1E5VG38-F1
#
_entry.id   AF-A0A1E5VG38-F1
#
_cell.length_a   1.000
_cell.length_b   1.000
_cell.length_c   1.000
_cell.angle_alpha   90.00
_cell.angle_beta   90.00
_cell.angle_gamma   90.00
#
_symmetry.space_group_name_H-M   'P 1'
#
loop_
_entity.id
_entity.type
_entity.pdbx_description
1 polymer ?
#
loop_
_entity_poly.entity_id
_entity_poly.type
_entity_poly.pdbx_seq_one_letter_code
_entity_poly.pdbx_strand_id
1 'polypeptide(L)'
;MAKVSSVVAILSEYNTFRRKVVEVGGINMLAKLLRTKDALVRNEASAAILALCRDDAMALSHVPDTSLVECLSDGVVTDESLLLLESTSHRGFVQDWIVSSVVLLMKVITQHGVGYVTSRGIQTAVGLIYHAVQGDAGRGRLEMAPILPDFVEVLRDLKTKEMPLERVFEIDQILAIA
;
A
#
# COMPACT_ATOMS: atom_id res chain seq x y z
N MET A 1 -11.46 -11.92 -13.84
CA MET A 1 -11.69 -10.48 -13.97
C MET A 1 -13.15 -10.09 -13.67
N ALA A 2 -14.13 -10.21 -14.58
CA ALA A 2 -15.49 -9.66 -14.37
C ALA A 2 -16.28 -10.18 -13.14
N LYS A 3 -16.01 -11.40 -12.66
CA LYS A 3 -16.72 -11.98 -11.51
C LYS A 3 -16.20 -11.47 -10.16
N VAL A 4 -14.91 -11.15 -10.05
CA VAL A 4 -14.31 -10.70 -8.79
C VAL A 4 -14.55 -9.20 -8.58
N SER A 5 -14.48 -8.39 -9.65
CA SER A 5 -14.92 -6.99 -9.58
C SER A 5 -16.39 -6.86 -9.18
N SER A 6 -17.25 -7.78 -9.63
CA SER A 6 -18.66 -7.86 -9.18
C SER A 6 -18.77 -8.21 -7.70
N VAL A 7 -17.92 -9.09 -7.17
CA VAL A 7 -17.87 -9.38 -5.72
C VAL A 7 -17.39 -8.15 -4.95
N VAL A 8 -16.34 -7.45 -5.39
CA VAL A 8 -15.87 -6.21 -4.74
C VAL A 8 -16.96 -5.13 -4.76
N ALA A 9 -17.70 -4.98 -5.87
CA ALA A 9 -18.84 -4.05 -5.95
C ALA A 9 -19.97 -4.43 -4.98
N ILE A 10 -20.38 -5.70 -4.96
CA ILE A 10 -21.41 -6.20 -4.03
C ILE A 10 -20.99 -6.02 -2.57
N LEU A 11 -19.71 -6.31 -2.26
CA LEU A 11 -19.16 -6.07 -0.93
C LEU A 11 -19.19 -4.57 -0.60
N SER A 12 -18.89 -3.70 -1.55
CA SER A 12 -18.86 -2.25 -1.33
C SER A 12 -20.24 -1.63 -1.02
N GLU A 13 -21.33 -2.28 -1.43
CA GLU A 13 -22.70 -1.74 -1.35
C GLU A 13 -23.52 -2.25 -0.14
N TYR A 14 -23.25 -3.46 0.37
CA TYR A 14 -24.14 -4.11 1.35
C TYR A 14 -23.46 -4.44 2.70
N ASN A 15 -23.63 -3.55 3.69
CA ASN A 15 -23.01 -3.67 5.02
C ASN A 15 -23.31 -4.99 5.75
N THR A 16 -24.55 -5.48 5.69
CA THR A 16 -24.95 -6.76 6.31
C THR A 16 -24.28 -7.96 5.63
N PHE A 17 -24.07 -7.89 4.32
CA PHE A 17 -23.40 -8.94 3.58
C PHE A 17 -21.91 -8.98 3.91
N ARG A 18 -21.23 -7.81 3.95
CA ARG A 18 -19.83 -7.73 4.39
C ARG A 18 -19.63 -8.36 5.77
N ARG A 19 -20.45 -7.99 6.75
CA ARG A 19 -20.34 -8.53 8.12
C ARG A 19 -20.45 -10.05 8.14
N LYS A 20 -21.42 -10.62 7.42
CA LYS A 20 -21.56 -12.08 7.29
C LYS A 20 -20.33 -12.73 6.65
N VAL A 21 -19.76 -12.11 5.61
CA VAL A 21 -18.53 -12.61 4.96
C VAL A 21 -17.34 -12.57 5.94
N VAL A 22 -17.23 -11.54 6.76
CA VAL A 22 -16.21 -11.46 7.82
C VAL A 22 -16.44 -12.55 8.88
N GLU A 23 -17.68 -12.72 9.35
CA GLU A 23 -18.07 -13.72 10.37
C GLU A 23 -17.74 -15.15 9.93
N VAL A 24 -17.90 -15.49 8.65
CA VAL A 24 -17.56 -16.83 8.13
C VAL A 24 -16.07 -17.00 7.79
N GLY A 25 -15.22 -16.02 8.14
CA GLY A 25 -13.78 -16.09 7.96
C GLY A 25 -13.29 -15.73 6.55
N GLY A 26 -14.06 -14.97 5.78
CA GLY A 26 -13.70 -14.55 4.42
C GLY A 26 -12.37 -13.79 4.34
N ILE A 27 -12.06 -12.97 5.33
CA ILE A 27 -10.78 -12.24 5.39
C ILE A 27 -9.59 -13.21 5.49
N ASN A 28 -9.69 -14.27 6.29
CA ASN A 28 -8.63 -15.27 6.40
C ASN A 28 -8.40 -16.02 5.09
N MET A 29 -9.46 -16.25 4.30
CA MET A 29 -9.33 -16.89 2.99
C MET A 29 -8.64 -15.95 1.99
N LEU A 30 -9.05 -14.67 1.95
CA LEU A 30 -8.43 -13.66 1.09
C LEU A 30 -6.98 -13.39 1.48
N ALA A 31 -6.65 -13.38 2.77
CA ALA A 31 -5.28 -13.19 3.25
C ALA A 31 -4.32 -14.26 2.71
N LYS A 32 -4.78 -15.51 2.54
CA LYS A 32 -3.96 -16.56 1.91
C LYS A 32 -3.63 -16.24 0.45
N LEU A 33 -4.52 -15.55 -0.26
CA LEU A 33 -4.29 -15.13 -1.64
C LEU A 33 -3.26 -14.00 -1.74
N LEU A 34 -3.00 -13.24 -0.68
CA LEU A 34 -1.92 -12.23 -0.67
C LEU A 34 -0.52 -12.84 -0.83
N ARG A 35 -0.38 -14.15 -0.58
CA ARG A 35 0.88 -14.91 -0.68
C ARG A 35 1.17 -15.47 -2.07
N THR A 36 0.22 -15.34 -2.99
CA THR A 36 0.43 -15.82 -4.36
C THR A 36 1.44 -14.96 -5.10
N LYS A 37 2.12 -15.49 -6.11
CA LYS A 37 3.03 -14.74 -7.00
C LYS A 37 2.29 -13.99 -8.12
N ASP A 38 1.00 -14.25 -8.28
CA ASP A 38 0.16 -13.56 -9.26
C ASP A 38 -0.27 -12.18 -8.73
N ALA A 39 0.33 -11.13 -9.28
CA ALA A 39 0.07 -9.75 -8.87
C ALA A 39 -1.39 -9.32 -9.06
N LEU A 40 -2.09 -9.85 -10.08
CA LEU A 40 -3.49 -9.51 -10.32
C LEU A 40 -4.38 -10.15 -9.26
N VAL A 41 -4.11 -11.41 -8.90
CA VAL A 41 -4.82 -12.09 -7.81
C VAL A 41 -4.55 -11.42 -6.46
N ARG A 42 -3.30 -11.00 -6.18
CA ARG A 42 -3.00 -10.22 -4.96
C ARG A 42 -3.75 -8.90 -4.93
N ASN A 43 -3.77 -8.16 -6.04
CA ASN A 43 -4.48 -6.89 -6.12
C ASN A 43 -5.98 -7.06 -5.91
N GLU A 44 -6.60 -8.07 -6.54
CA GLU A 44 -8.02 -8.39 -6.33
C GLU A 44 -8.31 -8.81 -4.89
N ALA A 45 -7.43 -9.60 -4.27
CA ALA A 45 -7.57 -9.99 -2.87
C ALA A 45 -7.44 -8.79 -1.92
N SER A 46 -6.48 -7.91 -2.14
CA SER A 46 -6.31 -6.65 -1.38
C SER A 46 -7.53 -5.75 -1.54
N ALA A 47 -8.05 -5.59 -2.76
CA ALA A 47 -9.26 -4.83 -3.04
C ALA A 47 -10.47 -5.40 -2.27
N ALA A 48 -10.65 -6.72 -2.28
CA ALA A 48 -11.74 -7.38 -1.59
C ALA A 48 -11.62 -7.24 -0.06
N ILE A 49 -10.42 -7.33 0.50
CA ILE A 49 -10.16 -7.10 1.94
C ILE A 49 -10.50 -5.65 2.31
N LEU A 50 -10.01 -4.68 1.55
CA LEU A 50 -10.30 -3.26 1.76
C LEU A 50 -11.81 -2.98 1.69
N ALA A 51 -12.50 -3.55 0.71
CA ALA A 51 -13.95 -3.42 0.58
C ALA A 51 -14.70 -4.04 1.77
N LEU A 52 -14.26 -5.21 2.26
CA LEU A 52 -14.84 -5.86 3.44
C LEU A 52 -14.72 -4.99 4.70
N CYS A 53 -13.61 -4.28 4.85
CA CYS A 53 -13.28 -3.53 6.05
C CYS A 53 -13.67 -2.05 5.98
N ARG A 54 -14.27 -1.58 4.88
CA ARG A 54 -14.55 -0.17 4.61
C ARG A 54 -15.22 0.59 5.77
N ASP A 55 -16.17 -0.04 6.45
CA ASP A 55 -16.91 0.57 7.58
C ASP A 55 -16.59 -0.12 8.92
N ASP A 56 -15.61 -1.02 8.95
CA ASP A 56 -15.22 -1.78 10.12
C ASP A 56 -13.70 -1.94 10.19
N ALA A 57 -13.05 -0.96 10.82
CA ALA A 57 -11.61 -0.97 11.02
C ALA A 57 -11.16 -2.17 11.88
N MET A 58 -12.03 -2.71 12.74
CA MET A 58 -11.70 -3.91 13.52
C MET A 58 -11.63 -5.14 12.62
N ALA A 59 -12.37 -5.18 11.51
CA ALA A 59 -12.28 -6.28 10.55
C ALA A 59 -10.88 -6.41 9.94
N LEU A 60 -10.15 -5.29 9.74
CA LEU A 60 -8.77 -5.35 9.27
C LEU A 60 -7.91 -6.19 10.22
N SER A 61 -8.15 -6.17 11.55
CA SER A 61 -7.38 -6.93 12.54
C SER A 61 -7.35 -8.44 12.29
N HIS A 62 -8.31 -8.96 11.50
CA HIS A 62 -8.34 -10.35 11.08
C HIS A 62 -7.36 -10.67 9.94
N VAL A 63 -6.77 -9.69 9.27
CA VAL A 63 -5.70 -9.91 8.30
C VAL A 63 -4.40 -10.18 9.06
N PRO A 64 -3.76 -11.36 8.91
CA PRO A 64 -2.50 -11.66 9.58
C PRO A 64 -1.37 -10.78 9.05
N ASP A 65 -0.55 -10.25 9.95
CA ASP A 65 0.56 -9.35 9.62
C ASP A 65 1.56 -9.95 8.61
N THR A 66 1.81 -11.26 8.71
CA THR A 66 2.64 -12.00 7.74
C THR A 66 2.12 -11.89 6.31
N SER A 67 0.80 -11.91 6.12
CA SER A 67 0.18 -11.84 4.79
C SER A 67 0.24 -10.44 4.19
N LEU A 68 0.21 -9.40 5.04
CA LEU A 68 0.37 -8.00 4.62
C LEU A 68 1.76 -7.76 4.05
N VAL A 69 2.77 -8.28 4.74
CA VAL A 69 4.18 -8.16 4.35
C VAL A 69 4.50 -8.99 3.11
N GLU A 70 3.97 -10.21 3.02
CA GLU A 70 4.19 -11.08 1.86
C GLU A 70 3.62 -10.49 0.56
N CYS A 71 2.62 -9.60 0.66
CA CYS A 71 1.98 -8.95 -0.48
C CYS A 71 2.96 -8.20 -1.40
N LEU A 72 4.08 -7.71 -0.85
CA LEU A 72 5.12 -6.99 -1.59
C LEU A 72 6.45 -7.75 -1.70
N SER A 73 6.51 -8.99 -1.21
CA SER A 73 7.76 -9.74 -1.03
C SER A 73 8.43 -10.20 -2.33
N ASP A 74 7.69 -10.30 -3.44
CA ASP A 74 8.22 -10.62 -4.76
C ASP A 74 8.57 -9.39 -5.61
N GLY A 75 8.43 -8.19 -5.03
CA GLY A 75 8.73 -6.91 -5.69
C GLY A 75 7.67 -6.43 -6.69
N VAL A 76 6.62 -7.21 -6.97
CA VAL A 76 5.55 -6.79 -7.87
C VAL A 76 4.44 -6.13 -7.06
N VAL A 77 4.53 -4.80 -7.00
CA VAL A 77 3.64 -3.95 -6.21
C VAL A 77 2.43 -3.53 -7.04
N THR A 78 1.29 -3.41 -6.37
CA THR A 78 0.01 -2.98 -6.97
C THR A 78 -0.64 -1.88 -6.11
N ASP A 79 -1.53 -1.08 -6.69
CA ASP A 79 -2.23 -0.02 -5.95
C ASP A 79 -2.87 -0.53 -4.66
N GLU A 80 -3.62 -1.64 -4.74
CA GLU A 80 -4.41 -2.08 -3.59
C GLU A 80 -3.55 -2.77 -2.52
N SER A 81 -2.40 -3.33 -2.91
CA SER A 81 -1.41 -3.79 -1.94
C SER A 81 -0.80 -2.64 -1.13
N LEU A 82 -0.53 -1.49 -1.77
CA LEU A 82 -0.03 -0.30 -1.09
C LEU A 82 -1.10 0.29 -0.18
N LEU A 83 -2.34 0.38 -0.66
CA LEU A 83 -3.46 0.91 0.12
C LEU A 83 -3.79 0.03 1.33
N LEU A 84 -3.69 -1.29 1.18
CA LEU A 84 -3.87 -2.22 2.30
C LEU A 84 -2.78 -2.06 3.37
N LEU A 85 -1.52 -1.84 2.95
CA LEU A 85 -0.43 -1.53 3.88
C LEU A 85 -0.63 -0.19 4.59
N GLU A 86 -1.04 0.85 3.86
CA GLU A 86 -1.35 2.16 4.45
C GLU A 86 -2.47 2.04 5.49
N SER A 87 -3.53 1.31 5.16
CA SER A 87 -4.67 1.06 6.06
C SER A 87 -4.31 0.26 7.33
N THR A 88 -3.18 -0.46 7.30
CA THR A 88 -2.71 -1.30 8.41
C THR A 88 -1.42 -0.76 9.06
N SER A 89 -0.97 0.43 8.65
CA SER A 89 0.28 1.06 9.09
C SER A 89 0.33 1.39 10.58
N HIS A 90 -0.82 1.50 11.24
CA HIS A 90 -0.93 1.69 12.70
C HIS A 90 -0.44 0.48 13.52
N ARG A 91 -0.19 -0.67 12.88
CA ARG A 91 0.34 -1.87 13.54
C ARG A 91 1.85 -1.82 13.58
N GLY A 92 2.43 -2.01 14.76
CA GLY A 92 3.89 -1.97 14.95
C GLY A 92 4.66 -2.87 13.97
N PHE A 93 4.23 -4.13 13.77
CA PHE A 93 4.90 -5.03 12.84
C PHE A 93 4.87 -4.53 11.37
N VAL A 94 3.73 -4.00 10.94
CA VAL A 94 3.57 -3.45 9.58
C VAL A 94 4.40 -2.18 9.43
N GLN A 95 4.42 -1.32 10.45
CA GLN A 95 5.23 -0.11 10.51
C GLN A 95 6.73 -0.43 10.40
N ASP A 96 7.23 -1.37 11.19
CA ASP A 96 8.63 -1.84 11.15
C ASP A 96 9.01 -2.37 9.76
N TRP A 97 8.07 -3.05 9.11
CA TRP A 97 8.25 -3.55 7.77
C TRP A 97 8.26 -2.43 6.71
N ILE A 98 7.36 -1.44 6.81
CA ILE A 98 7.34 -0.27 5.93
C ILE A 98 8.66 0.49 6.04
N VAL A 99 9.14 0.74 7.27
CA VAL A 99 10.46 1.34 7.54
C VAL A 99 11.56 0.51 6.88
N SER A 100 11.50 -0.81 7.00
CA SER A 100 12.47 -1.72 6.37
C SER A 100 12.42 -1.71 4.84
N SER A 101 11.32 -1.24 4.25
CA SER A 101 11.00 -1.29 2.83
C SER A 101 11.08 0.06 2.12
N VAL A 102 11.61 1.11 2.76
CA VAL A 102 11.77 2.46 2.16
C VAL A 102 12.40 2.39 0.77
N VAL A 103 13.50 1.65 0.60
CA VAL A 103 14.18 1.53 -0.70
C VAL A 103 13.30 0.84 -1.76
N LEU A 104 12.46 -0.12 -1.37
CA LEU A 104 11.51 -0.74 -2.28
C LEU A 104 10.44 0.27 -2.72
N LEU A 105 9.89 1.04 -1.76
CA LEU A 105 8.88 2.07 -2.05
C LEU A 105 9.45 3.19 -2.94
N MET A 106 10.72 3.57 -2.74
CA MET A 106 11.41 4.50 -3.63
C MET A 106 11.48 3.96 -5.06
N LYS A 107 11.77 2.66 -5.24
CA LYS A 107 11.77 2.02 -6.57
C LYS A 107 10.39 2.04 -7.22
N VAL A 108 9.33 1.80 -6.44
CA VAL A 108 7.95 1.89 -6.93
C VAL A 108 7.67 3.30 -7.47
N ILE A 109 8.14 4.34 -6.76
CA ILE A 109 7.95 5.73 -7.19
C ILE A 109 8.81 6.07 -8.40
N THR A 110 10.09 5.68 -8.43
CA THR A 110 10.97 5.97 -9.57
C THR A 110 10.55 5.24 -10.85
N GLN A 111 9.88 4.10 -10.72
CA GLN A 111 9.33 3.34 -11.85
C GLN A 111 7.89 3.74 -12.20
N HIS A 112 7.43 4.93 -11.78
CA HIS A 112 6.11 5.43 -12.13
C HIS A 112 5.84 5.34 -13.63
N GLY A 113 4.68 4.79 -14.00
CA GLY A 113 4.30 4.55 -15.40
C GLY A 113 4.73 3.17 -15.93
N VAL A 114 5.41 2.36 -15.11
CA VAL A 114 5.79 0.98 -15.45
C VAL A 114 5.14 0.01 -14.45
N GLY A 115 4.57 -1.08 -14.96
CA GLY A 115 4.00 -2.16 -14.14
C GLY A 115 2.53 -1.96 -13.76
N TYR A 116 2.17 -2.30 -12.52
CA TYR A 116 0.78 -2.38 -12.03
C TYR A 116 0.38 -1.23 -11.10
N VAL A 117 1.25 -0.24 -10.93
CA VAL A 117 1.03 0.90 -10.03
C VAL A 117 0.61 2.11 -10.84
N THR A 118 -0.57 2.65 -10.53
CA THR A 118 -1.10 3.88 -11.13
C THR A 118 -0.73 5.09 -10.28
N SER A 119 -1.10 6.30 -10.72
CA SER A 119 -0.88 7.52 -9.94
C SER A 119 -1.47 7.47 -8.53
N ARG A 120 -2.57 6.72 -8.32
CA ARG A 120 -3.12 6.51 -6.97
C ARG A 120 -2.17 5.70 -6.09
N GLY A 121 -1.64 4.59 -6.60
CA GLY A 121 -0.65 3.80 -5.86
C GLY A 121 0.63 4.60 -5.58
N ILE A 122 1.05 5.47 -6.49
CA ILE A 122 2.18 6.39 -6.25
C ILE A 122 1.89 7.34 -5.09
N GLN A 123 0.69 7.93 -5.04
CA GLN A 123 0.29 8.80 -3.93
C GLN A 123 0.32 8.04 -2.59
N THR A 124 -0.17 6.81 -2.56
CA THR A 124 -0.09 5.96 -1.36
C THR A 124 1.37 5.63 -0.99
N ALA A 125 2.22 5.32 -1.97
CA ALA A 125 3.64 5.05 -1.73
C ALA A 125 4.37 6.27 -1.15
N VAL A 126 4.05 7.48 -1.62
CA VAL A 126 4.57 8.73 -1.05
C VAL A 126 4.18 8.86 0.42
N GLY A 127 2.93 8.62 0.76
CA GLY A 127 2.46 8.62 2.15
C GLY A 127 3.17 7.62 3.05
N LEU A 128 3.32 6.39 2.56
CA LEU A 128 4.04 5.34 3.28
C LEU A 128 5.49 5.74 3.56
N ILE A 129 6.21 6.29 2.57
CA ILE A 129 7.57 6.79 2.77
C ILE A 129 7.57 7.96 3.74
N TYR A 130 6.67 8.92 3.57
CA TYR A 130 6.56 10.10 4.44
C TYR A 130 6.50 9.70 5.92
N HIS A 131 5.60 8.77 6.26
CA HIS A 131 5.47 8.28 7.63
C HIS A 131 6.68 7.46 8.09
N ALA A 132 7.26 6.66 7.20
CA ALA A 132 8.44 5.84 7.51
C ALA A 132 9.65 6.69 7.89
N VAL A 133 9.88 7.81 7.20
CA VAL A 133 11.08 8.64 7.35
C VAL A 133 10.98 9.67 8.47
N GLN A 134 9.85 9.73 9.20
CA GLN A 134 9.74 10.53 10.42
C GLN A 134 10.62 10.00 11.56
N GLY A 135 10.91 8.69 11.56
CA GLY A 135 11.83 8.06 12.51
C GLY A 135 13.24 7.90 11.95
N ASP A 136 14.24 7.91 12.84
CA ASP A 136 15.67 7.83 12.49
C ASP A 136 16.02 6.62 11.61
N ALA A 137 15.40 5.47 11.89
CA ALA A 137 15.64 4.24 11.13
C ALA A 137 15.18 4.35 9.66
N GLY A 138 14.03 4.97 9.41
CA GLY A 138 13.53 5.18 8.06
C GLY A 138 14.31 6.29 7.34
N ARG A 139 14.64 7.37 8.07
CA ARG A 139 15.50 8.44 7.56
C ARG A 139 16.86 7.93 7.09
N GLY A 140 17.57 7.18 7.93
CA GLY A 140 18.87 6.62 7.55
C GLY A 140 18.80 5.71 6.33
N ARG A 141 17.68 4.98 6.16
CA ARG A 141 17.45 4.15 4.95
C ARG A 141 17.21 4.98 3.70
N LEU A 142 16.53 6.12 3.81
CA LEU A 142 16.34 7.06 2.70
C LEU A 142 17.69 7.67 2.29
N GLU A 143 18.43 8.25 3.24
CA GLU A 143 19.70 8.94 3.01
C GLU A 143 20.79 8.02 2.42
N MET A 144 20.83 6.75 2.86
CA MET A 144 21.81 5.77 2.39
C MET A 144 21.39 5.05 1.09
N ALA A 145 20.20 5.33 0.55
CA ALA A 145 19.70 4.64 -0.63
C ALA A 145 20.47 5.06 -1.89
N PRO A 146 21.06 4.13 -2.67
CA PRO A 146 21.78 4.48 -3.90
C PRO A 146 20.90 5.15 -4.97
N ILE A 147 19.60 4.91 -4.93
CA ILE A 147 18.60 5.44 -5.87
C ILE A 147 18.04 6.81 -5.45
N LEU A 148 18.55 7.40 -4.36
CA LEU A 148 18.09 8.68 -3.82
C LEU A 148 18.11 9.82 -4.85
N PRO A 149 19.15 10.01 -5.69
CA PRO A 149 19.14 11.08 -6.69
C PRO A 149 17.98 10.97 -7.68
N ASP A 150 17.80 9.78 -8.28
CA ASP A 150 16.70 9.52 -9.23
C ASP A 150 15.33 9.70 -8.55
N PHE A 151 15.21 9.24 -7.30
CA PHE A 151 13.99 9.40 -6.50
C PHE A 151 13.65 10.86 -6.26
N VAL A 152 14.64 11.69 -5.90
CA VAL A 152 14.48 13.13 -5.69
C VAL A 152 14.02 13.83 -6.98
N GLU A 153 14.59 13.47 -8.14
CA GLU A 153 14.15 14.02 -9.42
C GLU A 153 12.68 13.68 -9.72
N VAL A 154 12.29 12.42 -9.52
CA VAL A 154 10.91 11.98 -9.74
C VAL A 154 9.94 12.64 -8.77
N LEU A 155 10.29 12.81 -7.49
CA LEU A 155 9.46 13.53 -6.53
C LEU A 155 9.20 14.99 -6.94
N ARG A 156 10.23 15.67 -7.46
CA ARG A 156 10.10 17.06 -7.95
C ARG A 156 9.15 17.14 -9.15
N ASP A 157 9.24 16.19 -10.09
CA ASP A 157 8.33 16.12 -11.23
C ASP A 157 6.89 15.83 -10.77
N LEU A 158 6.70 14.87 -9.86
CA LEU A 158 5.41 14.49 -9.30
C LEU A 158 4.70 15.68 -8.62
N LYS A 159 5.44 16.54 -7.91
CA LYS A 159 4.87 17.77 -7.31
C LYS A 159 4.19 18.68 -8.33
N THR A 160 4.66 18.69 -9.58
CA THR A 160 4.12 19.54 -10.65
C THR A 160 2.91 18.93 -11.38
N LYS A 161 2.66 17.62 -11.20
CA LYS A 161 1.63 16.85 -11.91
C LYS A 161 0.41 16.60 -11.01
N GLU A 162 -0.54 17.55 -10.99
CA GLU A 162 -1.87 17.44 -10.34
C GLU A 162 -1.93 16.60 -9.04
N MET A 163 -0.92 16.75 -8.18
CA MET A 163 -0.79 15.99 -6.95
C MET A 163 -1.72 16.61 -5.88
N PRO A 164 -2.43 15.82 -5.06
CA PRO A 164 -3.20 16.36 -3.94
C PRO A 164 -2.32 17.20 -3.02
N LEU A 165 -2.84 18.31 -2.49
CA LEU A 165 -2.07 19.26 -1.66
C LEU A 165 -1.40 18.59 -0.45
N GLU A 166 -2.08 17.63 0.17
CA GLU A 166 -1.55 16.83 1.28
C GLU A 166 -0.28 16.08 0.87
N ARG A 167 -0.32 15.41 -0.29
CA ARG A 167 0.84 14.70 -0.85
C ARG A 167 1.96 15.64 -1.29
N VAL A 168 1.63 16.85 -1.76
CA VAL A 168 2.64 17.87 -2.05
C VAL A 168 3.42 18.26 -0.79
N PHE A 169 2.73 18.46 0.33
CA PHE A 169 3.35 18.79 1.61
C PHE A 169 4.22 17.65 2.15
N GLU A 170 3.78 16.41 1.99
CA GLU A 170 4.57 15.23 2.33
C GLU A 170 5.84 15.12 1.48
N ILE A 171 5.74 15.38 0.17
CA ILE A 171 6.89 15.42 -0.74
C ILE A 171 7.90 16.47 -0.28
N ASP A 172 7.46 17.67 0.07
CA ASP A 172 8.37 18.73 0.53
C ASP A 172 9.13 18.34 1.80
N GLN A 173 8.47 17.62 2.71
CA GLN A 173 9.15 17.11 3.91
C GLN A 173 10.12 15.97 3.61
N ILE A 174 9.77 15.05 2.69
CA ILE A 174 10.70 14.00 2.25
C ILE A 174 11.94 14.64 1.60
N LEU A 175 11.74 15.64 0.73
CA LEU A 175 12.81 16.36 0.04
C LEU A 175 13.71 17.17 0.99
N ALA A 176 13.20 17.61 2.15
CA ALA A 176 14.01 18.29 3.15
C ALA A 176 14.93 17.34 3.95
N ILE A 177 14.63 16.05 3.93
CA ILE A 177 15.43 14.98 4.56
C ILE A 177 16.46 14.41 3.57
N ALA A 178 16.08 14.30 2.29
CA ALA A 178 16.84 13.69 1.20
C ALA A 178 18.10 14.47 0.80
#